data_AF-A0AAX2UHX7-F1
#
_entry.id   AF-A0AAX2UHX7-F1
#
_cell.length_a   1.000
_cell.length_b   1.000
_cell.length_c   1.000
_cell.angle_alpha   90.00
_cell.angle_beta   90.00
_cell.angle_gamma   90.00
#
_symmetry.space_group_name_H-M   'P 1'
#
loop_
_entity.id
_entity.type
_entity.pdbx_description
1 polymer ?
#
loop_
_entity_poly.entity_id
_entity_poly.type
_entity_poly.pdbx_seq_one_letter_code
_entity_poly.pdbx_strand_id
1 'polypeptide(L)'
;MSKDAFTMQYHLKQTLYYFLASKLHLVFLALCYLFTNSFESFIYIYPFGALVLYRFGFNISKNDNAYKSIFLLKYYVNLLKKLREKA
;
A
#
# COMPACT_ATOMS: atom_id res chain seq x y z
N MET A 1 24.00 24.25 -2.26
CA MET A 1 22.85 24.14 -3.18
C MET A 1 21.58 24.43 -2.39
N SER A 2 20.96 25.60 -2.57
CA SER A 2 19.60 25.82 -2.07
C SER A 2 18.70 24.79 -2.72
N LYS A 3 18.04 23.93 -1.94
CA LYS A 3 17.03 23.02 -2.49
C LYS A 3 16.00 23.89 -3.18
N ASP A 4 15.81 23.66 -4.48
CA ASP A 4 14.86 24.38 -5.30
C ASP A 4 13.49 24.33 -4.63
N ALA A 5 12.82 25.47 -4.47
CA ALA A 5 11.60 25.58 -3.67
C ALA A 5 10.50 24.61 -4.17
N PHE A 6 10.49 24.37 -5.48
CA PHE A 6 9.64 23.39 -6.15
C PHE A 6 9.88 21.95 -5.64
N THR A 7 11.13 21.55 -5.46
CA THR A 7 11.49 20.22 -4.97
C THR A 7 11.07 20.04 -3.51
N MET A 8 11.22 21.07 -2.67
CA MET A 8 10.71 21.04 -1.29
C MET A 8 9.18 20.91 -1.23
N GLN A 9 8.47 21.70 -2.04
CA GLN A 9 7.01 21.65 -2.09
C GLN A 9 6.49 20.30 -2.62
N TYR A 10 7.18 19.72 -3.60
CA TYR A 10 6.89 18.39 -4.12
C TYR A 10 7.03 17.31 -3.04
N HIS A 11 8.15 17.30 -2.31
CA HIS A 11 8.36 16.35 -1.21
C HIS A 11 7.38 16.54 -0.05
N LEU A 12 6.99 17.78 0.28
CA LEU A 12 6.00 18.03 1.32
C LEU A 12 4.63 17.44 0.94
N LYS A 13 4.19 17.70 -0.30
CA LYS A 13 2.95 17.14 -0.85
C LYS A 13 3.00 15.62 -0.84
N GLN A 14 4.12 15.06 -1.28
CA GLN A 14 4.39 13.63 -1.28
C GLN A 14 4.26 13.04 0.14
N THR A 15 4.92 13.60 1.15
CA THR A 15 4.83 13.17 2.56
C THR A 15 3.41 13.22 3.10
N LEU A 16 2.65 14.27 2.77
CA LEU A 16 1.24 14.39 3.18
C LEU A 16 0.36 13.29 2.57
N TYR A 17 0.53 12.97 1.28
CA TYR A 17 -0.19 11.87 0.66
C TYR A 17 0.18 10.51 1.28
N TYR A 18 1.45 10.27 1.58
CA TYR A 18 1.89 9.04 2.26
C TYR A 18 1.33 8.94 3.69
N PHE A 19 1.38 10.03 4.44
CA PHE A 19 0.79 10.10 5.77
C PHE A 19 -0.71 9.80 5.70
N LEU A 20 -1.44 10.41 4.78
CA LEU A 20 -2.87 10.18 4.64
C LEU A 20 -3.19 8.73 4.28
N ALA A 21 -2.48 8.16 3.31
CA ALA A 21 -2.70 6.79 2.88
C ALA A 21 -2.34 5.76 3.97
N SER A 22 -1.29 6.02 4.77
CA SER A 22 -0.97 5.17 5.93
C SER A 22 -2.05 5.24 7.03
N LYS A 23 -2.63 6.42 7.29
CA LYS A 23 -3.78 6.55 8.21
C LYS A 23 -5.01 5.84 7.67
N LEU A 24 -5.27 5.93 6.37
CA LEU A 24 -6.36 5.22 5.70
C LEU A 24 -6.22 3.70 5.81
N HIS A 25 -4.99 3.19 5.74
CA HIS A 25 -4.70 1.77 5.95
C HIS A 25 -4.98 1.32 7.39
N LEU A 26 -4.62 2.12 8.40
CA LEU A 26 -4.95 1.82 9.80
C LEU A 26 -6.46 1.85 10.07
N VAL A 27 -7.17 2.80 9.48
CA VAL A 27 -8.64 2.85 9.55
C VAL A 27 -9.23 1.60 8.91
N PHE A 28 -8.73 1.20 7.74
CA PHE A 28 -9.18 -0.02 7.07
C PHE A 28 -8.92 -1.28 7.88
N LEU A 29 -7.74 -1.41 8.51
CA LEU A 29 -7.44 -2.50 9.42
C LEU A 29 -8.46 -2.57 10.58
N ALA A 30 -8.76 -1.43 11.20
CA ALA A 30 -9.74 -1.35 12.29
C ALA A 30 -11.15 -1.72 11.81
N LEU A 31 -11.56 -1.26 10.63
CA LEU A 31 -12.84 -1.64 10.04
C LEU A 31 -12.90 -3.15 9.76
N CYS A 32 -11.86 -3.73 9.16
CA CYS A 32 -11.79 -5.18 8.95
C CYS A 32 -11.94 -5.91 10.28
N TYR A 33 -11.21 -5.52 11.32
CA TYR A 33 -11.30 -6.14 12.64
C TYR A 33 -12.71 -6.06 13.25
N LEU A 34 -13.39 -4.92 13.12
CA LEU A 34 -14.74 -4.72 13.69
C LEU A 34 -15.84 -5.41 12.89
N PHE A 35 -15.69 -5.55 11.56
CA PHE A 35 -16.72 -6.10 10.68
C PHE A 35 -16.53 -7.57 10.31
N THR A 36 -15.37 -8.16 10.61
CA THR A 36 -15.15 -9.60 10.39
C THR A 36 -15.55 -10.40 11.62
N ASN A 37 -16.48 -11.35 11.44
CA ASN A 37 -16.98 -12.20 12.54
C ASN A 37 -16.06 -13.38 12.86
N SER A 38 -15.06 -13.66 12.02
CA SER A 38 -14.11 -14.76 12.22
C SER A 38 -12.71 -14.38 11.76
N PHE A 39 -11.70 -14.99 12.40
CA PHE A 39 -10.30 -14.79 12.05
C PHE A 39 -9.98 -15.21 10.61
N GLU A 40 -10.62 -16.26 10.11
CA GLU A 40 -10.48 -16.69 8.72
C GLU A 40 -10.98 -15.61 7.76
N SER A 41 -12.17 -15.06 8.01
CA SER A 41 -12.73 -13.97 7.18
C SER A 41 -11.83 -12.73 7.20
N PHE A 42 -11.23 -12.42 8.36
CA PHE A 42 -10.25 -11.35 8.50
C PHE A 42 -9.02 -11.59 7.62
N ILE A 43 -8.44 -12.79 7.65
CA ILE A 43 -7.27 -13.16 6.83
C ILE A 43 -7.56 -13.07 5.33
N TYR A 44 -8.80 -13.28 4.88
CA TYR A 44 -9.13 -13.13 3.46
C TYR A 44 -9.41 -11.68 3.06
N ILE A 45 -10.19 -10.95 3.86
CA ILE A 45 -10.69 -9.62 3.49
C ILE A 45 -9.60 -8.55 3.65
N TYR A 46 -8.84 -8.60 4.74
CA TYR A 46 -7.85 -7.56 5.04
C TYR A 46 -6.73 -7.47 3.99
N PRO A 47 -6.04 -8.57 3.62
CA PRO A 47 -4.97 -8.49 2.61
C PRO A 47 -5.48 -8.05 1.25
N PHE A 48 -6.65 -8.53 0.84
CA PHE A 48 -7.24 -8.16 -0.46
C PHE A 48 -7.62 -6.68 -0.50
N GLY A 49 -8.32 -6.18 0.52
CA GLY A 49 -8.69 -4.77 0.58
C GLY A 49 -7.49 -3.85 0.80
N ALA A 50 -6.46 -4.29 1.52
CA ALA A 50 -5.20 -3.57 1.65
C ALA A 50 -4.50 -3.41 0.29
N LEU A 51 -4.52 -4.43 -0.56
CA LEU A 51 -3.98 -4.35 -1.93
C LEU A 51 -4.77 -3.38 -2.81
N VAL A 52 -6.10 -3.39 -2.68
CA VAL A 52 -6.98 -2.44 -3.39
C VAL A 52 -6.69 -1.01 -2.94
N LEU A 53 -6.68 -0.75 -1.63
CA LEU A 53 -6.31 0.55 -1.07
C LEU A 53 -4.92 0.98 -1.48
N TYR A 54 -3.98 0.04 -1.57
CA TYR A 54 -2.64 0.35 -2.02
C TYR A 54 -2.64 0.77 -3.49
N ARG A 55 -3.36 0.05 -4.37
CA ARG A 55 -3.47 0.39 -5.80
C ARG A 55 -4.04 1.79 -6.04
N PHE A 56 -5.04 2.20 -5.24
CA PHE A 56 -5.72 3.49 -5.42
C PHE A 56 -5.09 4.63 -4.61
N GLY A 57 -4.65 4.37 -3.37
CA GLY A 57 -4.00 5.35 -2.49
C GLY A 57 -2.53 5.59 -2.83
N PHE A 58 -1.85 4.59 -3.38
CA PHE A 58 -0.47 4.68 -3.84
C PHE A 58 -0.41 4.38 -5.34
N ASN A 59 -0.70 5.40 -6.15
CA ASN A 59 -0.62 5.29 -7.60
C ASN A 59 0.77 4.77 -8.03
N ILE A 60 0.81 3.53 -8.55
CA ILE A 60 2.04 2.80 -8.91
C ILE A 60 2.87 3.53 -9.99
N SER A 61 2.21 4.40 -10.78
CA SER A 61 2.84 5.21 -11.81
C SER A 61 3.63 6.40 -11.27
N LYS A 62 3.46 6.80 -10.00
CA LYS A 62 4.36 7.78 -9.38
C LYS A 62 5.71 7.12 -9.11
N ASN A 63 6.74 7.56 -9.82
CA ASN A 63 8.11 7.06 -9.71
C ASN A 63 8.69 7.16 -8.29
N ASP A 64 8.12 8.02 -7.43
CA ASP A 64 8.60 8.23 -6.06
C ASP A 64 7.77 7.49 -5.00
N ASN A 65 7.23 6.31 -5.35
CA ASN A 65 6.57 5.44 -4.40
C ASN A 65 7.58 4.63 -3.58
N ALA A 66 7.86 5.10 -2.36
CA ALA A 66 8.76 4.47 -1.39
C ALA A 66 8.37 3.02 -1.03
N TYR A 67 7.10 2.66 -1.22
CA TYR A 67 6.59 1.31 -0.97
C TYR A 67 6.59 0.42 -2.23
N LYS A 68 6.84 0.98 -3.41
CA LYS A 68 6.92 0.24 -4.70
C LYS A 68 8.00 -0.83 -4.66
N SER A 69 9.14 -0.54 -4.03
CA SER A 69 10.26 -1.47 -3.84
C SER A 69 10.01 -2.49 -2.72
N ILE A 70 9.23 -2.14 -1.70
CA ILE A 70 9.09 -2.95 -0.47
C ILE A 70 7.90 -3.92 -0.54
N PHE A 71 6.71 -3.46 -0.97
CA PHE A 71 5.48 -4.19 -0.71
C PHE A 71 4.92 -4.91 -1.95
N LEU A 72 4.75 -4.21 -3.08
CA LEU A 72 4.08 -4.79 -4.25
C LEU A 72 4.99 -5.70 -5.07
N LEU A 73 6.19 -5.26 -5.44
CA LEU A 73 7.00 -5.99 -6.42
C LEU A 73 7.50 -7.32 -5.86
N LYS A 74 8.03 -7.31 -4.63
CA LYS A 74 8.56 -8.52 -3.97
C LYS A 74 7.45 -9.52 -3.63
N TYR A 75 6.32 -9.04 -3.13
CA TYR A 75 5.23 -9.91 -2.70
C TYR A 75 4.49 -10.53 -3.90
N TYR A 76 4.18 -9.75 -4.95
CA TYR A 76 3.56 -10.30 -6.17
C TYR A 76 4.49 -11.21 -6.96
N VAL A 77 5.77 -10.86 -7.11
CA VAL A 77 6.72 -11.73 -7.84
C VAL A 77 6.87 -13.07 -7.12
N ASN A 78 6.93 -13.06 -5.78
CA ASN A 78 6.99 -14.31 -5.01
C ASN A 78 5.66 -15.08 -5.02
N LEU A 79 4.52 -14.39 -4.94
CA LEU A 79 3.21 -15.03 -5.01
C LEU A 79 2.98 -15.68 -6.38
N LEU A 80 3.28 -14.97 -7.48
CA LEU A 80 3.17 -15.47 -8.84
C LEU A 80 4.14 -16.62 -9.11
N LYS A 81 5.38 -16.56 -8.57
CA LYS A 81 6.31 -17.70 -8.62
C LYS A 81 5.74 -18.94 -7.95
N LYS A 82 5.21 -18.80 -6.73
CA LYS A 82 4.61 -19.94 -6.00
C LYS A 82 3.38 -20.51 -6.69
N LEU A 83 2.58 -19.68 -7.35
CA LEU A 83 1.42 -20.15 -8.13
C LEU A 83 1.86 -20.87 -9.40
N ARG A 84 2.95 -20.42 -10.05
CA ARG A 84 3.53 -21.10 -11.22
C ARG A 84 4.18 -22.43 -10.88
N GLU A 85 4.80 -22.56 -9.71
CA GLU A 85 5.40 -23.82 -9.25
C GLU A 85 4.35 -24.86 -8.82
N LYS A 86 3.12 -24.44 -8.55
CA LYS A 86 1.99 -25.31 -8.19
C LYS A 86 1.11 -25.72 -9.38
N ALA A 87 1.30 -25.11 -10.54
CA ALA A 87 0.61 -25.43 -11.80
C ALA A 87 1.50 -26.34 -12.65
#